data_AF-A0AAV4LG26-F1
#
_entry.id   AF-A0AAV4LG26-F1
#
_cell.length_a   1.000
_cell.length_b   1.000
_cell.length_c   1.000
_cell.angle_alpha   90.00
_cell.angle_beta   90.00
_cell.angle_gamma   90.00
#
_symmetry.space_group_name_H-M   'P 1'
#
loop_
_entity.id
_entity.type
_entity.pdbx_description
1 polymer ?
#
loop_
_entity_poly.entity_id
_entity_poly.type
_entity_poly.pdbx_seq_one_letter_code
_entity_poly.pdbx_strand_id
1 'polypeptide(L)' 'MLLALSGRGNGGIGASLLDCEQVMLEHGAYVAANLDGGYSSELYYKNQFLVPPSNPLGERYVATSFVVDGGNKT' A
#
# COMPACT_ATOMS: atom_id res chain seq x y z
N MET A 1 -7.42 -6.44 -6.04
CA MET A 1 -6.25 -5.55 -6.24
C MET A 1 -5.89 -4.92 -4.91
N LEU A 2 -4.60 -4.72 -4.63
CA LEU A 2 -4.11 -3.93 -3.50
C LEU A 2 -3.33 -2.73 -4.06
N LEU A 3 -3.67 -1.52 -3.61
CA LEU A 3 -2.97 -0.29 -3.96
C LEU A 3 -2.26 0.22 -2.70
N ALA A 4 -0.94 0.41 -2.81
CA ALA A 4 -0.12 1.04 -1.78
C ALA A 4 0.76 2.07 -2.48
N LEU A 5 0.97 3.21 -1.83
CA LEU A 5 1.75 4.32 -2.38
C LEU A 5 2.61 4.97 -1.31
N SER A 6 3.79 5.41 -1.74
CA SER A 6 4.72 6.22 -0.94
C SER A 6 4.19 7.64 -0.77
N GLY A 7 4.49 8.25 0.38
CA GLY A 7 4.07 9.62 0.68
C GLY A 7 5.11 10.39 1.48
N ARG A 8 4.87 11.71 1.62
CA ARG A 8 5.69 12.63 2.43
C ARG A 8 7.15 12.77 1.96
N GLY A 9 7.39 12.64 0.66
CA GLY A 9 8.68 12.91 0.00
C GLY A 9 9.68 11.77 0.03
N ASN A 10 9.52 10.76 0.89
CA ASN A 10 10.35 9.58 0.88
C ASN A 10 9.80 8.57 -0.15
N GLY A 11 10.33 8.57 -1.37
CA GLY A 11 9.88 7.69 -2.45
C GLY A 11 8.55 8.07 -3.11
N GLY A 12 7.91 9.19 -2.72
CA GLY A 12 6.70 9.71 -3.35
C GLY A 12 6.07 10.87 -2.57
N ILE A 13 5.24 11.69 -3.22
CA ILE A 13 4.54 12.82 -2.57
C ILE A 13 3.23 12.42 -1.91
N GLY A 14 2.73 11.22 -2.19
CA GLY A 14 1.41 10.75 -1.81
C GLY A 14 0.38 11.04 -2.90
N ALA A 15 -0.88 10.75 -2.60
CA ALA A 15 -2.01 11.00 -3.47
C ALA A 15 -3.24 11.31 -2.61
N SER A 16 -4.21 12.03 -3.18
CA SER A 16 -5.51 12.20 -2.52
C SER A 16 -6.33 10.90 -2.63
N LEU A 17 -7.41 10.80 -1.83
CA LEU A 17 -8.34 9.68 -1.96
C LEU A 17 -9.00 9.64 -3.34
N LEU A 18 -9.23 10.81 -3.96
CA LEU A 18 -9.80 10.91 -5.32
C LEU A 18 -8.84 10.34 -6.37
N ASP A 19 -7.54 10.65 -6.26
CA ASP A 19 -6.53 10.08 -7.16
C ASP A 19 -6.48 8.54 -7.01
N CYS A 20 -6.55 8.04 -5.77
CA CYS A 20 -6.57 6.61 -5.50
C CYS A 20 -7.84 5.95 -6.07
N GLU A 21 -9.01 6.56 -5.87
CA GLU A 21 -10.28 6.10 -6.45
C GLU A 21 -10.19 5.97 -7.97
N GLN A 22 -9.69 7.01 -8.64
CA GLN A 22 -9.53 7.04 -10.09
C GLN A 22 -8.62 5.89 -10.58
N VAL A 23 -7.47 5.69 -9.94
CA VAL A 23 -6.56 4.57 -10.28
C VAL A 23 -7.22 3.22 -10.04
N MET A 24 -7.99 3.07 -8.95
CA MET A 24 -8.69 1.82 -8.66
C MET A 24 -9.76 1.51 -9.72
N LEU A 25 -10.53 2.52 -10.15
CA LEU A 25 -11.52 2.40 -11.24
C LEU A 25 -10.85 2.03 -12.57
N GLU A 26 -9.74 2.68 -12.92
CA GLU A 26 -8.98 2.40 -14.16
C GLU A 26 -8.49 0.95 -14.22
N HIS A 27 -8.22 0.34 -13.08
CA HIS A 27 -7.82 -1.08 -12.97
C HIS A 27 -9.01 -2.03 -12.72
N GLY A 28 -10.24 -1.57 -12.94
CA GLY A 28 -11.45 -2.39 -12.93
C GLY A 28 -11.99 -2.71 -11.54
N ALA A 29 -11.59 -1.98 -10.50
CA ALA A 29 -12.21 -2.12 -9.19
C ALA A 29 -13.65 -1.60 -9.23
N TYR A 30 -14.63 -2.47 -8.99
CA TYR A 30 -16.03 -2.08 -8.84
C TYR A 30 -16.38 -1.65 -7.41
N VAL A 31 -15.66 -2.22 -6.43
CA VAL A 31 -15.75 -1.87 -5.01
C VAL A 31 -14.34 -1.77 -4.47
N ALA A 32 -14.08 -0.69 -3.73
CA ALA A 32 -12.81 -0.43 -3.06
C ALA A 32 -13.09 0.14 -1.66
N ALA A 33 -12.18 -0.13 -0.72
CA ALA A 33 -12.21 0.45 0.61
C ALA A 33 -10.81 0.98 0.93
N ASN A 34 -10.75 2.20 1.49
CA ASN A 34 -9.50 2.76 1.97
C ASN A 34 -9.05 2.06 3.26
N LEU A 35 -7.74 1.81 3.39
CA LEU A 35 -7.12 1.22 4.57
C LEU A 35 -6.27 2.27 5.33
N ASP A 36 -5.54 1.84 6.36
CA ASP A 36 -4.60 2.73 7.05
C ASP A 36 -3.50 3.23 6.09
N GLY A 37 -3.09 4.48 6.29
CA GLY A 37 -2.19 5.19 5.39
C GLY A 37 -1.01 5.82 6.11
N GLY A 38 -0.40 6.84 5.49
CA GLY A 38 0.72 7.57 6.06
C GLY A 38 1.88 6.65 6.45
N TYR A 39 2.34 6.77 7.70
CA TYR A 39 3.44 5.97 8.23
C TYR A 39 3.15 4.46 8.37
N SER A 40 1.90 4.04 8.17
CA SER A 40 1.51 2.63 8.20
C SER A 40 1.45 1.98 6.80
N SER A 41 1.55 2.77 5.72
CA SER A 41 1.44 2.27 4.35
C SER A 41 2.79 1.73 3.87
N GLU A 42 2.88 0.40 3.78
CA GLU A 42 4.08 -0.32 3.37
C GLU A 42 3.68 -1.49 2.46
N LEU A 43 4.53 -1.82 1.48
CA LEU A 43 4.33 -2.98 0.60
C LEU A 43 5.64 -3.74 0.46
N TYR A 44 5.65 -4.97 0.96
CA TYR A 44 6.79 -5.86 0.96
C TYR A 44 6.57 -7.05 0.04
N TYR A 45 7.51 -7.31 -0.85
CA TYR A 45 7.45 -8.42 -1.80
C TYR A 45 8.85 -8.95 -2.10
N LYS A 46 9.03 -10.28 -2.08
CA LYS A 46 10.31 -10.95 -2.39
C LYS A 46 11.52 -10.32 -1.69
N ASN A 47 11.41 -10.19 -0.37
CA ASN A 47 12.45 -9.63 0.48
C ASN A 47 12.80 -8.15 0.23
N GLN A 48 11.91 -7.40 -0.44
CA GLN A 48 12.13 -6.01 -0.81
C GLN A 48 10.88 -5.16 -0.57
N PHE A 49 11.08 -3.91 -0.13
CA PHE A 49 10.02 -2.93 -0.10
C PHE A 49 9.78 -2.36 -1.50
N LEU A 50 8.57 -2.53 -2.00
CA LEU A 50 8.07 -1.79 -3.17
C LEU A 50 7.54 -0.42 -2.76
N VAL A 51 6.92 -0.35 -1.57
CA VAL A 51 6.56 0.90 -0.89
C VAL A 51 7.27 0.89 0.46
N PRO A 52 8.36 1.66 0.63
CA PRO A 52 9.14 1.67 1.85
C PRO A 52 8.48 2.47 2.98
N PRO A 53 8.88 2.26 4.24
CA PRO A 53 8.39 3.05 5.36
C PRO A 53 8.61 4.55 5.14
N SER A 54 7.53 5.33 5.24
CA SER A 54 7.61 6.79 5.15
C SER A 54 7.95 7.44 6.50
N ASN A 55 7.95 6.67 7.59
CA ASN A 55 8.36 7.10 8.91
C ASN A 55 9.90 7.25 8.96
N PRO A 56 10.44 8.43 9.36
CA PRO A 56 11.88 8.63 9.48
C PRO A 56 12.60 7.67 10.44
N LEU A 57 11.87 7.03 11.36
CA LEU A 57 12.41 6.05 12.31
C LEU A 57 12.35 4.59 11.81
N GLY A 58 11.89 4.35 10.58
CA GLY A 58 11.73 3.00 10.00
C GLY A 58 10.29 2.47 10.08
N GLU A 59 10.12 1.16 9.94
CA GLU A 59 8.81 0.49 9.94
C GLU A 59 7.97 0.85 11.17
N ARG A 60 6.66 0.96 10.98
CA ARG A 60 5.70 1.18 12.07
C ARG A 60 4.98 -0.13 12.40
N TYR A 61 4.94 -0.49 13.69
CA TYR A 61 4.09 -1.58 14.15
C TYR A 61 2.61 -1.27 13.88
N VAL A 62 1.96 -2.14 13.10
CA VAL A 62 0.53 -2.10 12.80
C VAL A 62 -0.17 -3.30 13.44
N ALA A 63 -1.47 -3.15 13.76
CA ALA A 63 -2.22 -4.19 14.44
C ALA A 63 -2.54 -5.40 13.55
N THR A 64 -2.76 -5.16 12.26
CA THR A 64 -3.17 -6.18 11.27
C THR A 64 -2.57 -5.87 9.92
N SER A 65 -2.29 -6.90 9.12
CA SER A 65 -1.81 -6.78 7.74
C SER A 65 -2.56 -7.74 6.81
N PHE A 66 -2.60 -7.41 5.52
CA PHE A 66 -2.99 -8.36 4.49
C PHE A 66 -1.76 -9.14 4.04
N VAL A 67 -1.83 -10.47 4.12
CA VAL A 67 -0.79 -11.37 3.60
C VAL A 67 -1.36 -12.13 2.42
N VAL A 68 -0.74 -11.97 1.25
CA VAL A 68 -1.06 -12.72 0.05
C VAL A 68 0.01 -13.77 -0.16
N ASP A 69 -0.18 -14.93 0.45
CA ASP A 69 0.59 -16.12 0.12
C ASP A 69 0.02 -16.65 -1.20
N GLY A 70 0.81 -16.61 -2.27
CA GLY A 70 0.41 -16.95 -3.64
C GLY A 70 0.20 -18.45 -3.81
N GLY A 71 -0.54 -19.08 -2.88
CA GLY A 71 -0.63 -20.49 -2.66
C GLY A 71 -0.68 -21.23 -3.98
N ASN A 72 0.36 -22.01 -4.23
CA ASN A 72 0.27 -23.08 -5.20
C ASN A 72 -0.88 -23.97 -4.74
N LYS A 73 -2.05 -23.82 -5.35
CA LYS A 73 -3.08 -24.85 -5.30
C LYS A 73 -2.53 -26.02 -6.08
N THR A 74 -1.87 -26.96 -5.39
CA THR A 74 -1.77 -28.35 -5.84
C THR A 74 -3.15 -28.98 -5.81
#